data_AF-A0A926SBZ2-F1
#
_entry.id   AF-A0A926SBZ2-F1
#
_cell.length_a   1.000
_cell.length_b   1.000
_cell.length_c   1.000
_cell.angle_alpha   90.00
_cell.angle_beta   90.00
_cell.angle_gamma   90.00
#
_symmetry.space_group_name_H-M   'P 1'
#
loop_
_entity.id
_entity.type
_entity.pdbx_description
1 polymer ?
#
loop_
_entity_poly.entity_id
_entity_poly.type
_entity_poly.pdbx_seq_one_letter_code
_entity_poly.pdbx_strand_id
1 'polypeptide(L)'
;MFSEKISVPEVSLLPTLPAQLPLPKFQLDQTLKFGKVPSGDFGRVVGYVFAASATVQATGYHYLLLLDLESDSRKELGILCDWLFEDDALLMM
;
A
#
# COMPACT_ATOMS: atom_id res chain seq x y z
N MET A 1 37.86 -17.88 -6.66
CA MET A 1 37.06 -16.70 -6.25
C MET A 1 36.40 -16.15 -7.50
N PHE A 2 35.12 -16.44 -7.71
CA PHE A 2 34.35 -15.81 -8.78
C PHE A 2 33.57 -14.66 -8.16
N SER A 3 33.97 -13.43 -8.47
CA SER A 3 33.12 -12.25 -8.25
C SER A 3 32.19 -12.20 -9.45
N GLU A 4 31.03 -12.87 -9.34
CA GLU A 4 29.96 -12.62 -10.29
C GLU A 4 29.52 -11.18 -10.09
N LYS A 5 29.75 -10.33 -11.09
CA LYS A 5 29.16 -9.00 -11.15
C LYS A 5 27.66 -9.18 -11.26
N ILE A 6 26.95 -8.92 -10.18
CA ILE A 6 25.49 -8.74 -10.21
C ILE A 6 25.24 -7.51 -11.08
N SER A 7 24.84 -7.74 -12.33
CA SER A 7 24.30 -6.71 -13.20
C SER A 7 22.81 -6.65 -12.91
N VAL A 8 22.40 -5.69 -12.08
CA VAL A 8 20.98 -5.33 -11.99
C VAL A 8 20.68 -4.51 -13.25
N PRO A 9 19.79 -4.94 -14.14
CA PRO A 9 19.40 -4.13 -15.29
C PRO A 9 18.84 -2.80 -14.78
N GLU A 10 19.21 -1.70 -15.44
CA GLU A 10 18.66 -0.39 -15.14
C GLU A 10 17.14 -0.47 -15.35
N VAL A 11 16.37 -0.40 -14.27
CA VAL A 11 14.91 -0.37 -14.36
C VAL A 11 14.55 0.94 -15.03
N SER A 12 14.08 0.88 -16.28
CA SER A 12 13.52 2.03 -16.97
C SER A 12 12.27 2.47 -16.21
N LEU A 13 12.41 3.49 -15.34
CA LEU A 13 11.33 4.08 -14.56
C LEU A 13 10.47 4.98 -15.47
N LEU A 14 9.69 4.42 -16.39
CA LEU A 14 8.62 5.19 -17.03
C LEU A 14 7.36 4.34 -17.11
N PRO A 15 6.40 4.65 -16.24
CA PRO A 15 5.20 5.26 -16.79
C PRO A 15 5.14 6.72 -16.37
N THR A 16 5.03 7.61 -17.35
CA THR A 16 4.52 8.96 -17.13
C THR A 16 3.22 8.83 -16.31
N LEU A 17 3.08 9.61 -15.23
CA LEU A 17 1.78 9.70 -14.54
C LEU A 17 0.69 9.92 -15.60
N PRO A 18 -0.46 9.24 -15.50
CA PRO A 18 -1.51 9.45 -16.48
C PRO A 18 -1.94 10.92 -16.43
N ALA A 19 -2.29 11.48 -17.59
CA ALA A 19 -2.71 12.88 -17.70
C ALA A 19 -3.90 13.22 -16.77
N GLN A 20 -4.68 12.20 -16.43
CA GLN A 20 -5.71 12.23 -15.42
C GLN A 20 -5.58 11.00 -14.53
N LEU A 21 -5.57 11.19 -13.21
CA LEU A 21 -5.61 10.08 -12.27
C LEU A 21 -7.00 9.42 -12.29
N PRO A 22 -7.07 8.08 -12.18
CA PRO A 22 -8.34 7.40 -11.94
C PRO A 22 -8.96 7.86 -10.62
N LEU A 23 -10.25 7.65 -10.42
CA LEU A 23 -10.85 7.92 -9.11
C LEU A 23 -10.44 6.80 -8.12
N PRO A 24 -10.04 7.14 -6.88
CA PRO A 24 -9.73 6.12 -5.88
C PRO A 24 -11.00 5.36 -5.49
N LYS A 25 -10.89 4.03 -5.33
CA LYS A 25 -12.01 3.18 -4.91
C LYS A 25 -12.49 3.52 -3.50
N PHE A 26 -11.58 3.95 -2.64
CA PHE A 26 -11.86 4.28 -1.25
C PHE A 26 -11.55 5.75 -0.94
N GLN A 27 -12.21 6.27 0.09
CA GLN A 27 -12.16 7.68 0.48
C GLN A 27 -11.59 7.84 1.88
N LEU A 28 -11.20 9.06 2.22
CA LEU A 28 -10.82 9.41 3.58
C LEU A 28 -11.93 9.02 4.57
N ASP A 29 -11.51 8.69 5.79
CA ASP A 29 -12.36 8.28 6.91
C ASP A 29 -13.11 6.94 6.75
N GLN A 30 -13.02 6.27 5.60
CA GLN A 30 -13.48 4.89 5.47
C GLN A 30 -12.58 3.94 6.26
N THR A 31 -13.18 2.88 6.82
CA THR A 31 -12.42 1.83 7.49
C THR A 31 -12.16 0.69 6.52
N LEU A 32 -10.89 0.36 6.31
CA LEU A 32 -10.45 -0.70 5.42
C LEU A 32 -9.70 -1.77 6.20
N LYS A 33 -9.77 -2.99 5.70
CA LYS A 33 -9.06 -4.17 6.20
C LYS A 33 -8.06 -4.68 5.16
N PHE A 34 -6.92 -5.20 5.62
CA PHE A 34 -5.98 -5.96 4.80
C PHE A 34 -6.60 -7.30 4.40
N GLY A 35 -6.86 -7.51 3.11
CA GLY A 35 -7.58 -8.67 2.60
C GLY A 35 -6.74 -9.94 2.48
N LYS A 36 -5.45 -9.80 2.16
CA LYS A 36 -4.49 -10.91 1.94
C LYS A 36 -3.57 -11.16 3.13
N VAL A 37 -3.62 -10.31 4.17
CA VAL A 37 -2.81 -10.48 5.38
C VAL A 37 -3.60 -11.27 6.43
N PRO A 38 -3.07 -12.40 6.95
CA PRO A 38 -3.78 -13.24 7.92
C PRO A 38 -4.16 -12.55 9.23
N SER A 39 -3.37 -11.57 9.70
CA SER A 39 -3.71 -10.79 10.91
C SER A 39 -5.04 -10.08 10.76
N GLY A 40 -5.44 -9.76 9.52
CA GLY A 40 -6.69 -9.06 9.25
C GLY A 40 -6.74 -7.68 9.88
N ASP A 41 -5.56 -7.05 10.08
CA ASP A 41 -5.43 -5.69 10.57
C ASP A 41 -6.35 -4.75 9.77
N PHE A 42 -6.77 -3.67 10.41
CA PHE A 42 -7.69 -2.71 9.81
C PHE A 42 -7.49 -1.32 10.39
N GLY A 43 -7.97 -0.34 9.67
CA GLY A 43 -7.79 1.04 10.08
C GLY A 43 -8.55 2.01 9.23
N ARG A 44 -8.54 3.26 9.68
CA ARG A 44 -9.20 4.36 8.98
C ARG A 44 -8.26 4.97 7.96
N VAL A 45 -8.75 5.22 6.75
CA VAL A 45 -7.99 5.92 5.71
C VAL A 45 -7.75 7.36 6.14
N VAL A 46 -6.48 7.75 6.27
CA VAL A 46 -6.06 9.12 6.61
C VAL A 46 -5.31 9.82 5.47
N GLY A 47 -5.02 9.11 4.39
CA GLY A 47 -4.39 9.65 3.19
C GLY A 47 -4.28 8.59 2.11
N TYR A 48 -3.99 9.01 0.88
CA TYR A 48 -3.67 8.09 -0.20
C TYR A 48 -2.73 8.73 -1.22
N VAL A 49 -1.96 7.88 -1.90
CA VAL A 49 -1.03 8.28 -2.96
C VAL A 49 -1.24 7.40 -4.18
N PHE A 50 -1.08 7.97 -5.37
CA PHE A 50 -1.06 7.21 -6.63
C PHE A 50 0.40 7.01 -7.07
N ALA A 51 0.80 5.75 -7.29
CA ALA A 51 2.12 5.41 -7.79
C ALA A 51 2.02 4.81 -9.19
N ALA A 52 2.77 5.38 -10.14
CA ALA A 52 2.87 4.87 -11.51
C ALA A 52 4.18 4.09 -11.75
N SER A 53 5.20 4.27 -10.91
CA SER A 53 6.49 3.58 -11.05
C SER A 53 6.97 3.11 -9.69
N ALA A 54 7.18 1.80 -9.58
CA ALA A 54 7.77 1.17 -8.41
C ALA A 54 8.64 0.00 -8.86
N THR A 55 9.72 -0.25 -8.13
CA THR A 55 10.66 -1.36 -8.35
C THR A 55 10.03 -2.73 -8.07
N VAL A 56 8.87 -2.72 -7.42
CA VAL A 56 7.98 -3.84 -7.11
C VAL A 56 6.61 -3.46 -7.68
N GLN A 57 5.74 -4.40 -8.06
CA GLN A 57 4.42 -4.17 -8.69
C GLN A 57 3.41 -3.41 -7.79
N ALA A 58 3.78 -2.23 -7.30
CA ALA A 58 3.05 -1.33 -6.43
C ALA A 58 2.53 -0.14 -7.26
N THR A 59 1.75 -0.44 -8.29
CA THR A 59 1.10 0.56 -9.15
C THR A 59 -0.33 0.81 -8.68
N GLY A 60 -0.81 2.04 -8.82
CA GLY A 60 -2.18 2.42 -8.44
C GLY A 60 -2.25 3.16 -7.10
N TYR A 61 -3.44 3.17 -6.49
CA TYR A 61 -3.67 3.82 -5.21
C TYR A 61 -3.15 2.99 -4.03
N HIS A 62 -2.53 3.67 -3.08
CA HIS A 62 -2.06 3.15 -1.81
C HIS A 62 -2.67 4.01 -0.72
N TYR A 63 -3.30 3.37 0.27
CA TYR A 63 -4.02 4.03 1.33
C TYR A 63 -3.21 3.97 2.62
N LEU A 64 -2.94 5.13 3.22
CA LEU A 64 -2.36 5.19 4.55
C LEU A 64 -3.50 4.94 5.54
N LEU A 65 -3.40 3.85 6.27
CA LEU A 65 -4.34 3.52 7.34
C LEU A 65 -3.78 3.96 8.68
N LEU A 66 -4.57 4.68 9.45
CA LEU A 66 -4.40 4.77 10.90
C LEU A 66 -4.98 3.49 11.49
N LEU A 67 -4.11 2.59 11.96
CA LEU A 67 -4.53 1.28 12.46
C LEU A 67 -5.38 1.45 13.71
N ASP A 68 -6.47 0.69 13.76
CA ASP A 68 -7.35 0.65 14.93
C ASP A 68 -6.60 0.08 16.14
N LEU A 69 -6.99 0.49 17.35
CA LEU A 69 -6.43 -0.05 18.59
C LEU A 69 -6.63 -1.56 18.70
N GLU A 70 -7.63 -2.11 18.01
CA GLU A 70 -7.92 -3.53 18.00
C GLU A 70 -7.08 -4.35 17.01
N SER A 71 -6.33 -3.71 16.12
CA SER A 71 -5.42 -4.38 15.18
C SER A 71 -4.23 -5.01 15.91
N ASP A 72 -3.86 -6.23 15.54
CA ASP A 72 -2.74 -6.98 16.15
C ASP A 72 -1.43 -6.23 15.98
N SER A 73 -1.18 -5.66 14.80
CA SER A 73 0.01 -4.84 14.54
C SER A 73 0.07 -3.60 15.46
N ARG A 74 -1.09 -3.04 15.83
CA ARG A 74 -1.16 -1.91 16.76
C ARG A 74 -0.98 -2.35 18.20
N LYS A 75 -1.64 -3.44 18.62
CA LYS A 75 -1.61 -3.99 19.99
C LYS A 75 -0.24 -4.53 20.36
N GLU A 76 0.34 -5.35 19.49
CA GLU A 76 1.54 -6.13 19.81
C GLU A 76 2.82 -5.36 19.51
N LEU A 77 2.82 -4.60 18.41
CA LEU A 77 4.03 -3.94 17.88
C LEU A 77 3.99 -2.41 17.99
N GLY A 78 2.85 -1.83 18.41
CA GLY A 78 2.71 -0.38 18.53
C GLY A 78 2.72 0.37 17.19
N ILE A 79 2.50 -0.33 16.06
CA ILE A 79 2.47 0.29 14.73
C ILE A 79 1.27 1.20 14.63
N LEU A 80 1.52 2.50 14.40
CA LEU A 80 0.44 3.49 14.37
C LEU A 80 -0.30 3.50 13.03
N CYS A 81 0.45 3.38 11.95
CA CYS A 81 -0.06 3.45 10.60
C CYS A 81 0.73 2.55 9.66
N ASP A 82 0.07 2.12 8.59
CA ASP A 82 0.69 1.32 7.53
C ASP A 82 0.01 1.57 6.18
N TRP A 83 0.67 1.15 5.10
CA TRP A 83 0.20 1.31 3.72
C TRP A 83 -0.53 0.06 3.23
N LEU A 84 -1.76 0.26 2.75
CA LEU A 84 -2.59 -0.77 2.14
C LEU A 84 -2.77 -0.51 0.64
N PHE A 85 -2.49 -1.52 -0.17
CA PHE A 85 -2.69 -1.46 -1.63
C PHE A 85 -4.18 -1.53 -1.97
N GLU A 86 -4.64 -0.75 -2.97
CA GLU A 86 -6.04 -0.72 -3.38
C GLU A 86 -6.62 -2.10 -3.75
N ASP A 87 -5.81 -2.95 -4.38
CA ASP A 87 -6.22 -4.30 -4.81
C ASP A 87 -6.16 -5.36 -3.69
N ASP A 88 -5.70 -4.97 -2.50
CA ASP A 88 -5.76 -5.77 -1.28
C ASP A 88 -6.82 -5.28 -0.29
N ALA A 89 -7.33 -4.07 -0.48
CA ALA A 89 -8.22 -3.43 0.46
C ALA A 89 -9.65 -3.99 0.41
N LEU A 90 -10.17 -4.30 1.60
CA LEU A 90 -11.58 -4.66 1.81
C LEU A 90 -12.26 -3.57 2.63
N LEU A 91 -13.39 -3.04 2.13
CA LEU A 91 -14.20 -2.08 2.87
C LEU A 91 -14.92 -2.75 4.04
N MET A 92 -14.81 -2.16 5.22
CA MET A 92 -15.59 -2.55 6.38
C MET A 92 -16.88 -1.73 6.45
N MET A 93 -18.01 -2.40 6.69
CA MET A 93 -19.34 -1.78 6.84
C MET A 93 -19.54 -1.23 8.25
#